data_AF-A0A534LXK8-F1
#
_entry.id   AF-A0A534LXK8-F1
#
_cell.length_a   1.000
_cell.length_b   1.000
_cell.length_c   1.000
_cell.angle_alpha   90.00
_cell.angle_beta   90.00
_cell.angle_gamma   90.00
#
_symmetry.space_group_name_H-M   'P 1'
#
loop_
_entity.id
_entity.type
_entity.pdbx_description
1 polymer ?
#
loop_
_entity_poly.entity_id
_entity_poly.type
_entity_poly.pdbx_seq_one_letter_code
_entity_poly.pdbx_strand_id
1 'polypeptide(L)'
;MEIGCGARIRDFGGRRYFYFWHYERDSGRSVRKEDYVGRVDSERGRSVLLRRMAAYHRKAEQEFARRRARIEGFVAAHTST
;
A
#
# COMPACT_ATOMS: atom_id res chain seq x y z
N MET A 1 3.13 11.43 -5.20
CA MET A 1 2.41 10.17 -4.94
C MET A 1 3.28 9.36 -4.00
N GLU A 2 2.85 9.25 -2.76
CA GLU A 2 3.40 8.31 -1.80
C GLU A 2 2.78 6.93 -2.06
N ILE A 3 3.63 5.92 -2.04
CA ILE A 3 3.28 4.51 -2.18
C ILE A 3 3.90 3.81 -0.98
N GLY A 4 3.11 3.01 -0.28
CA GLY A 4 3.56 2.27 0.87
C GLY A 4 2.40 1.62 1.61
N CYS A 5 2.67 0.46 2.19
CA CYS A 5 1.77 -0.20 3.10
C CYS A 5 2.55 -0.90 4.22
N GLY A 6 1.84 -1.32 5.26
CA GLY A 6 2.43 -2.13 6.30
C GLY A 6 1.46 -2.55 7.38
N ALA A 7 1.98 -3.34 8.31
CA ALA A 7 1.28 -3.74 9.51
C ALA A 7 1.62 -2.77 10.65
N ARG A 8 0.62 -2.49 11.48
CA ARG A 8 0.78 -1.82 12.77
C ARG A 8 0.07 -2.68 13.82
N ILE A 9 0.70 -2.84 14.98
CA ILE A 9 0.05 -3.46 16.13
C ILE A 9 -0.31 -2.33 17.09
N ARG A 10 -1.58 -2.28 17.51
CA ARG A 10 -2.01 -1.37 18.58
C ARG A 10 -2.46 -2.19 19.78
N ASP A 11 -2.08 -1.72 20.97
CA ASP A 11 -2.56 -2.26 22.23
C ASP A 11 -3.66 -1.35 22.79
N PHE A 12 -4.79 -1.96 23.18
CA PHE A 12 -5.87 -1.29 23.87
C PHE A 12 -6.43 -2.21 24.95
N GLY A 13 -6.33 -1.80 26.21
CA GLY A 13 -6.89 -2.54 27.35
C GLY A 13 -6.30 -3.95 27.49
N GLY A 14 -5.00 -4.13 27.24
CA GLY A 14 -4.31 -5.42 27.32
C GLY A 14 -4.62 -6.37 26.16
N ARG A 15 -5.33 -5.89 25.13
CA ARG A 15 -5.59 -6.63 23.90
C ARG A 15 -4.83 -5.98 22.76
N ARG A 16 -4.18 -6.81 21.96
CA ARG A 16 -3.38 -6.38 20.80
C ARG A 16 -4.11 -6.67 19.50
N TYR A 17 -4.06 -5.71 18.58
CA TYR A 17 -4.78 -5.76 17.32
C TYR A 17 -3.90 -5.41 16.13
N PHE A 18 -4.07 -6.15 15.04
CA PHE A 18 -3.52 -5.83 13.74
C PHE A 18 -4.31 -4.70 13.08
N TYR A 19 -3.57 -3.72 12.60
CA TYR A 19 -4.02 -2.70 11.68
C TYR A 19 -3.18 -2.78 10.40
N PHE A 20 -3.84 -2.67 9.26
CA PHE A 20 -3.19 -2.54 7.97
C PHE A 20 -3.22 -1.08 7.55
N TRP A 21 -2.05 -0.45 7.43
CA TRP A 21 -1.98 0.90 6.88
C TRP A 21 -1.51 0.87 5.44
N HIS A 22 -2.03 1.78 4.61
CA HIS A 22 -1.63 1.93 3.22
C HIS A 22 -1.88 3.34 2.71
N TYR A 23 -1.13 3.76 1.70
CA TYR A 23 -1.44 4.98 0.96
C TYR A 23 -2.43 4.68 -0.15
N GLU A 24 -3.56 5.39 -0.12
CA GLU A 24 -4.53 5.42 -1.21
C GLU A 24 -4.44 6.75 -1.97
N ARG A 25 -4.85 6.73 -3.23
CA ARG A 25 -4.95 7.95 -4.04
C ARG A 25 -6.36 8.47 -3.95
N ASP A 26 -6.50 9.69 -3.45
CA ASP A 26 -7.76 10.41 -3.37
C ASP A 26 -7.57 11.81 -3.97
N SER A 27 -8.33 12.11 -5.02
CA SER A 27 -8.37 13.44 -5.64
C SER A 27 -6.97 14.02 -5.97
N GLY A 28 -6.08 13.16 -6.46
CA GLY A 28 -4.70 13.53 -6.82
C GLY A 28 -3.71 13.61 -5.64
N ARG A 29 -4.18 13.45 -4.40
CA ARG A 29 -3.36 13.40 -3.18
C ARG A 29 -3.17 11.96 -2.71
N SER A 30 -2.07 11.72 -2.00
CA SER A 30 -1.85 10.47 -1.27
C SER A 30 -2.43 10.63 0.13
N VAL A 31 -3.34 9.73 0.52
CA VAL A 31 -3.94 9.71 1.84
C VAL A 31 -3.55 8.41 2.52
N ARG A 32 -3.00 8.51 3.73
CA ARG A 32 -2.69 7.32 4.54
C ARG A 32 -3.97 6.84 5.22
N LYS A 33 -4.43 5.64 4.85
CA LYS A 33 -5.53 4.95 5.52
C LYS A 33 -4.98 3.89 6.47
N GLU A 34 -5.74 3.60 7.51
CA GLU A 34 -5.43 2.55 8.49
C GLU A 34 -6.70 1.76 8.81
N ASP A 35 -6.71 0.49 8.41
CA ASP A 35 -7.84 -0.40 8.53
C ASP A 35 -7.62 -1.40 9.67
N TYR A 36 -8.60 -1.52 10.57
CA TYR A 36 -8.62 -2.60 11.55
C TYR A 36 -8.73 -3.96 10.83
N VAL A 37 -7.90 -4.93 11.24
CA VAL A 37 -7.88 -6.28 10.65
C VAL A 37 -8.41 -7.33 11.61
N GLY A 38 -8.03 -7.26 12.88
CA GLY A 38 -8.39 -8.27 13.88
C GLY A 38 -7.41 -8.32 15.04
N ARG A 39 -7.65 -9.23 15.99
CA ARG A 39 -6.70 -9.49 17.07
C ARG A 39 -5.41 -10.15 16.56
N VAL A 40 -4.30 -9.94 17.26
CA VAL A 40 -3.00 -10.52 16.88
C VAL A 40 -2.92 -12.04 16.99
N ASP A 41 -3.74 -12.62 17.88
CA ASP A 41 -3.86 -14.07 18.09
C ASP A 41 -4.83 -14.75 17.11
N SER A 42 -5.51 -13.97 16.26
CA SER A 42 -6.39 -14.50 15.23
C SER A 42 -5.59 -14.92 14.00
N GLU A 43 -5.57 -16.22 13.70
CA GLU A 43 -5.00 -16.75 12.45
C GLU A 43 -5.67 -16.12 11.22
N ARG A 44 -7.00 -15.96 11.25
CA ARG A 44 -7.75 -15.24 10.21
C ARG A 44 -7.24 -13.81 10.06
N GLY A 45 -7.00 -13.11 11.16
CA GLY A 45 -6.45 -11.75 11.15
C GLY A 45 -5.08 -11.69 10.47
N ARG A 46 -4.18 -12.62 10.81
CA ARG A 46 -2.86 -12.75 10.16
C ARG A 46 -2.98 -13.00 8.65
N SER A 47 -3.82 -13.95 8.24
CA SER A 47 -4.02 -14.29 6.84
C SER A 47 -4.63 -13.12 6.04
N VAL A 48 -5.58 -12.38 6.62
CA VAL A 48 -6.15 -11.19 5.98
C VAL A 48 -5.11 -10.09 5.82
N LEU A 49 -4.29 -9.84 6.84
CA LEU A 49 -3.21 -8.83 6.79
C LEU A 49 -2.22 -9.12 5.67
N LEU A 50 -1.70 -10.35 5.60
CA LEU A 50 -0.76 -10.77 4.56
C LEU A 50 -1.37 -10.68 3.16
N ARG A 51 -2.63 -11.09 3.02
CA ARG A 51 -3.36 -10.96 1.75
C ARG A 51 -3.50 -9.51 1.31
N ARG A 52 -3.81 -8.59 2.23
CA ARG A 52 -3.92 -7.15 1.92
C ARG A 52 -2.58 -6.55 1.53
N MET A 53 -1.49 -6.92 2.21
CA MET A 53 -0.14 -6.51 1.82
C MET A 53 0.22 -6.97 0.41
N ALA A 54 -0.02 -8.25 0.08
CA ALA A 54 0.26 -8.78 -1.25
C ALA A 54 -0.57 -8.09 -2.34
N ALA A 55 -1.86 -7.84 -2.08
CA ALA A 55 -2.72 -7.11 -3.00
C ALA A 55 -2.23 -5.67 -3.23
N TYR A 56 -1.79 -4.98 -2.17
CA TYR A 56 -1.26 -3.63 -2.27
C TYR A 56 0.04 -3.59 -3.08
N HIS A 57 1.00 -4.48 -2.80
CA HIS A 57 2.26 -4.53 -3.54
C HIS A 57 2.05 -4.79 -5.03
N ARG A 58 1.14 -5.70 -5.40
CA ARG A 58 0.80 -5.93 -6.80
C ARG A 58 0.27 -4.67 -7.49
N LYS A 59 -0.59 -3.90 -6.81
CA LYS A 59 -1.08 -2.62 -7.33
C LYS A 59 0.04 -1.58 -7.42
N ALA A 60 0.90 -1.51 -6.41
CA ALA A 60 2.04 -0.59 -6.37
C ALA A 60 3.04 -0.87 -7.51
N GLU A 61 3.35 -2.13 -7.78
CA GLU A 61 4.20 -2.56 -8.90
C GLU A 61 3.64 -2.08 -10.24
N GLN A 62 2.33 -2.22 -10.47
CA GLN A 62 1.68 -1.72 -11.68
C GLN A 62 1.78 -0.20 -11.80
N GLU A 63 1.61 0.54 -10.70
CA GLU A 63 1.75 1.99 -10.69
C GLU A 63 3.20 2.43 -10.96
N PHE A 64 4.19 1.73 -10.40
CA PHE A 64 5.60 1.97 -10.71
C PHE A 64 5.90 1.70 -12.18
N ALA A 65 5.42 0.59 -12.74
CA ALA A 65 5.57 0.27 -14.16
C ALA A 65 4.97 1.37 -15.06
N ARG A 66 3.74 1.82 -14.76
CA ARG A 66 3.08 2.92 -15.49
C ARG A 66 3.85 4.24 -15.37
N ARG A 67 4.42 4.53 -14.19
CA ARG A 67 5.21 5.75 -13.99
C ARG A 67 6.51 5.70 -14.78
N ARG A 68 7.19 4.55 -14.76
CA ARG A 68 8.41 4.32 -15.54
C ARG A 68 8.16 4.49 -17.03
N ALA A 69 7.15 3.82 -17.59
CA ALA A 69 6.80 3.93 -19.00
C ALA A 69 6.50 5.38 -19.45
N ARG A 70 5.82 6.17 -18.61
CA ARG A 70 5.56 7.59 -18.88
C ARG A 70 6.84 8.42 -18.92
N ILE A 71 7.77 8.17 -18.00
CA ILE A 71 9.07 8.86 -17.96
C ILE A 71 9.90 8.47 -19.18
N GLU A 72 9.96 7.17 -19.51
CA GLU A 72 10.68 6.68 -20.69
C GLU A 72 10.15 7.31 -21.98
N GLY A 73 8.82 7.37 -22.16
CA GLY A 73 8.20 8.04 -23.31
C GLY A 73 8.49 9.55 -23.35
N PHE A 74 8.46 10.23 -22.19
CA PHE A 74 8.84 11.64 -22.11
C PHE A 74 10.29 11.87 -22.52
N VAL A 75 11.22 11.05 -22.03
CA VAL A 75 12.64 11.15 -22.39
C VAL A 75 12.83 10.92 -23.89
N ALA A 76 12.28 9.84 -24.44
CA ALA A 76 12.42 9.50 -25.86
C ALA A 76 11.93 10.62 -26.80
N ALA A 77 10.85 11.30 -26.44
CA ALA A 77 10.29 12.42 -27.22
C ALA A 77 11.22 13.64 -27.27
N HIS A 78 12.11 13.82 -26.28
CA HIS A 78 13.01 14.98 -26.19
C HIS A 78 14.47 14.65 -26.55
N THR A 79 14.80 13.37 -26.73
CA THR A 79 16.14 12.93 -27.16
C THR A 79 16.19 12.47 -28.62
N SER A 80 15.05 12.41 -29.31
CA SER A 80 15.01 12.13 -30.76
C SER A 80 15.31 13.42 -31.52
N THR A 81 16.60 13.66 -31.78
CA THR A 81 17.14 14.62 -32.76
C THR A 81 17.66 13.82 -33.95
#